data_AF-A0A7S4P016-F1
#
_entry.id   AF-A0A7S4P016-F1
#
_cell.length_a   1.000
_cell.length_b   1.000
_cell.length_c   1.000
_cell.angle_alpha   90.00
_cell.angle_beta   90.00
_cell.angle_gamma   90.00
#
_symmetry.space_group_name_H-M   'P 1'
#
loop_
_entity.id
_entity.type
_entity.pdbx_description
1 polymer ?
#
loop_
_entity_poly.entity_id
_entity_poly.type
_entity_poly.pdbx_seq_one_letter_code
_entity_poly.pdbx_strand_id
1 'polypeptide(L)'
;PTLEKHDKFVFEVVSPNKKPWVLQAESEEVLKIWVEGLQGAISSELNAQILDKDKSNFNSSDGQTSDADDQQALRILQKVEGNMHCCDCGLAGPDWASINLGILLCLECSGVHRSLGVHLSKVRSLTLDKWDPELVVFMKKMGNKRSNSIYLQVTKSLPVANDYGLEPDTSRATREFFIKQKYVDQAFVISLRRTQREKNLSLFSFLCHDTLATSLSSPRALSSPRALSSPRALS
;
A
#
# COMPACT_ATOMS: atom_id res chain seq x y z
N PRO A 1 16.65 27.85 34.61
CA PRO A 1 17.35 26.79 33.85
C PRO A 1 16.36 25.93 33.05
N THR A 2 16.26 26.24 31.75
CA THR A 2 15.84 25.38 30.61
C THR A 2 14.59 24.51 30.72
N LEU A 3 13.46 25.06 30.26
CA LEU A 3 12.18 24.37 30.04
C LEU A 3 11.66 24.59 28.59
N GLU A 4 12.56 24.60 27.59
CA GLU A 4 12.21 24.89 26.18
C GLU A 4 12.82 23.92 25.15
N LYS A 5 13.25 22.70 25.55
CA LYS A 5 14.04 21.83 24.65
C LYS A 5 13.41 20.51 24.19
N HIS A 6 12.19 20.16 24.61
CA HIS A 6 11.61 18.85 24.27
C HIS A 6 10.56 18.84 23.14
N ASP A 7 10.03 19.99 22.71
CA ASP A 7 8.93 20.06 21.72
C ASP A 7 9.38 20.52 20.32
N LYS A 8 10.59 20.13 19.90
CA LYS A 8 11.06 20.47 18.55
C LYS A 8 10.56 19.46 17.54
N PHE A 9 9.91 19.98 16.49
CA PHE A 9 9.46 19.28 15.28
C PHE A 9 8.37 18.22 15.48
N VAL A 10 7.41 18.50 16.37
CA VAL A 10 6.25 17.65 16.62
C VAL A 10 5.07 18.07 15.75
N PHE A 11 4.29 17.11 15.25
CA PHE A 11 3.03 17.33 14.54
C PHE A 11 2.00 16.28 14.94
N GLU A 12 0.72 16.64 14.78
CA GLU A 12 -0.41 15.78 15.14
C GLU A 12 -1.21 15.40 13.90
N VAL A 13 -1.58 14.12 13.82
CA VAL A 13 -2.51 13.61 12.81
C VAL A 13 -3.84 13.34 13.48
N VAL A 14 -4.82 14.20 13.19
CA VAL A 14 -6.17 14.14 13.73
C VAL A 14 -7.10 13.47 12.72
N SER A 15 -7.92 12.53 13.18
CA SER A 15 -9.00 11.93 12.39
C SER A 15 -10.33 12.14 13.12
N PRO A 16 -11.45 12.42 12.41
CA PRO A 16 -12.72 12.83 13.05
C PRO A 16 -13.24 11.89 14.15
N ASN A 17 -12.96 10.59 14.03
CA ASN A 17 -13.47 9.55 14.93
C ASN A 17 -12.37 8.71 15.61
N LYS A 18 -11.11 9.17 15.59
CA LYS A 18 -10.00 8.42 16.22
C LYS A 18 -9.18 9.30 17.13
N LYS A 19 -8.55 8.66 18.12
CA LYS A 19 -7.55 9.32 18.96
C LYS A 19 -6.44 9.88 18.07
N PRO A 20 -6.02 11.13 18.29
CA PRO A 20 -4.99 11.72 17.47
C PRO A 20 -3.62 11.08 17.71
N TRP A 21 -2.80 11.07 16.67
CA TRP A 21 -1.44 10.55 16.70
C TRP A 21 -0.46 11.71 16.76
N VAL A 22 0.35 11.76 17.80
CA VAL A 22 1.43 12.75 17.92
C VAL A 22 2.72 12.10 17.41
N LEU A 23 3.35 12.75 16.43
CA LEU A 23 4.54 12.29 15.74
C LEU A 23 5.63 13.35 15.86
N GLN A 24 6.89 12.92 15.96
CA GLN A 24 8.04 13.80 16.08
C GLN A 24 9.03 13.54 14.94
N ALA A 25 9.40 14.60 14.22
CA ALA A 25 10.40 14.58 13.18
C ALA A 25 11.80 14.86 13.76
N GLU A 26 12.83 14.36 13.07
CA GLU A 26 14.23 14.55 13.46
C GLU A 26 14.78 15.95 13.11
N SER A 27 14.12 16.67 12.19
CA SER A 27 14.48 18.03 11.79
C SER A 27 13.27 18.82 11.26
N GLU A 28 13.41 20.14 11.14
CA GLU A 28 12.36 21.02 10.58
C GLU A 28 12.05 20.70 9.12
N GLU A 29 13.08 20.37 8.34
CA GLU A 29 12.93 20.01 6.93
C GLU A 29 12.15 18.70 6.80
N VAL A 30 12.44 17.73 7.67
CA VAL A 30 11.72 16.45 7.71
C VAL A 30 10.26 16.68 8.12
N LEU A 31 10.01 17.51 9.13
CA LEU A 31 8.64 17.91 9.52
C LEU A 31 7.84 18.46 8.33
N LYS A 32 8.41 19.41 7.58
CA LYS A 32 7.75 20.02 6.41
C LYS A 32 7.40 18.97 5.36
N ILE A 33 8.34 18.08 5.03
CA ILE A 33 8.12 16.99 4.07
C ILE A 33 6.98 16.07 4.54
N TRP A 34 6.94 15.71 5.83
CA TRP A 34 5.87 14.88 6.39
C TRP A 34 4.51 15.56 6.30
N VAL A 35 4.42 16.83 6.71
CA VAL A 35 3.17 17.59 6.68
C VAL A 35 2.66 17.76 5.25
N GLU A 36 3.53 18.18 4.32
CA GLU A 36 3.17 18.37 2.91
C GLU A 36 2.71 17.06 2.26
N GLY A 37 3.43 15.96 2.51
CA GLY A 37 3.05 14.67 1.94
C GLY A 37 1.75 14.10 2.54
N LEU A 38 1.50 14.31 3.84
CA LEU A 38 0.22 13.94 4.47
C LEU A 38 -0.94 14.78 3.93
N GLN A 39 -0.78 16.10 3.83
CA GLN A 39 -1.79 16.99 3.27
C GLN A 39 -2.05 16.68 1.79
N GLY A 40 -1.01 16.38 1.02
CA GLY A 40 -1.11 15.97 -0.38
C GLY A 40 -1.86 14.65 -0.54
N ALA A 41 -1.57 13.65 0.30
CA ALA A 41 -2.26 12.36 0.31
C ALA A 41 -3.74 12.52 0.66
N ILE A 42 -4.07 13.30 1.71
CA ILE A 42 -5.45 13.58 2.11
C ILE A 42 -6.21 14.29 0.98
N SER A 43 -5.62 15.33 0.40
CA SER A 43 -6.26 16.12 -0.67
C SER A 43 -6.51 15.26 -1.91
N SER A 44 -5.57 14.40 -2.26
CA SER A 44 -5.71 13.55 -3.43
C SER A 44 -6.75 12.43 -3.24
N GLU A 45 -6.79 11.82 -2.05
CA GLU A 45 -7.81 10.81 -1.71
C GLU A 45 -9.22 11.44 -1.63
N LEU A 46 -9.35 12.65 -1.07
CA LEU A 46 -10.62 13.37 -1.03
C LEU A 46 -11.11 13.73 -2.45
N ASN A 47 -10.19 14.14 -3.33
CA ASN A 47 -10.52 14.41 -4.73
C ASN A 47 -10.91 13.14 -5.49
N ALA A 48 -10.27 11.99 -5.22
CA ALA A 48 -10.65 10.70 -5.79
C ALA A 48 -12.06 10.27 -5.35
N GLN A 49 -12.42 10.50 -4.08
CA GLN A 49 -13.76 10.22 -3.57
C GLN A 49 -14.84 11.14 -4.16
N ILE A 50 -14.50 12.37 -4.54
CA ILE A 50 -15.44 13.27 -5.25
C ILE A 50 -15.70 12.77 -6.68
N LEU A 51 -14.70 12.19 -7.35
CA LEU A 51 -14.85 11.63 -8.70
C LEU A 51 -15.63 10.29 -8.72
N ASP A 52 -15.59 9.51 -7.64
CA ASP A 52 -16.34 8.25 -7.52
C ASP A 52 -17.82 8.46 -7.10
N LYS A 53 -18.20 9.66 -6.67
CA LYS A 53 -19.54 9.96 -6.13
C LYS A 53 -20.66 9.90 -7.19
N ASP A 54 -20.32 9.88 -8.48
CA ASP A 54 -21.30 9.74 -9.58
C ASP A 54 -21.69 8.27 -9.87
N LYS A 55 -21.14 7.28 -9.15
CA LYS A 55 -21.45 5.85 -9.37
C LYS A 55 -22.09 5.09 -8.21
N SER A 56 -22.28 5.71 -7.03
CA SER A 56 -22.88 5.03 -5.88
C SER A 56 -24.25 5.60 -5.50
N ASN A 57 -25.24 5.39 -6.37
CA ASN A 57 -26.63 5.30 -5.93
C ASN A 57 -26.86 3.84 -5.50
N PHE A 58 -26.44 3.49 -4.29
CA PHE A 58 -26.79 2.20 -3.68
C PHE A 58 -27.53 2.50 -2.38
N ASN A 59 -28.83 2.20 -2.40
CA ASN A 59 -29.76 2.48 -1.33
C ASN A 59 -29.27 1.90 0.00
N SER A 60 -29.29 2.75 1.02
CA SER A 60 -29.34 2.33 2.40
C SER A 60 -30.66 1.62 2.66
N SER A 61 -30.61 0.32 2.95
CA SER A 61 -31.70 -0.39 3.62
C SER A 61 -31.15 -1.62 4.34
N ASP A 62 -31.10 -1.50 5.67
CA ASP A 62 -31.43 -2.49 6.68
C ASP A 62 -30.88 -3.93 6.58
N GLY A 63 -30.03 -4.25 7.56
CA GLY A 63 -30.16 -5.41 8.44
C GLY A 63 -30.53 -6.75 7.80
N GLN A 64 -29.54 -7.46 7.26
CA GLN A 64 -29.57 -8.92 7.14
C GLN A 64 -28.14 -9.47 7.04
N THR A 65 -27.66 -10.03 8.15
CA THR A 65 -26.43 -10.82 8.23
C THR A 65 -26.57 -12.06 7.35
N SER A 66 -25.83 -12.11 6.25
CA SER A 66 -25.67 -13.31 5.42
C SER A 66 -24.20 -13.47 5.06
N ASP A 67 -23.74 -14.71 4.92
CA ASP A 67 -22.37 -15.13 4.60
C ASP A 67 -21.74 -14.44 3.35
N ALA A 68 -22.52 -13.62 2.64
CA ALA A 68 -22.08 -12.78 1.54
C ALA A 68 -21.14 -11.63 1.97
N ASP A 69 -21.22 -11.18 3.23
CA ASP A 69 -20.41 -10.09 3.78
C ASP A 69 -19.01 -10.59 4.21
N ASP A 70 -18.93 -11.84 4.72
CA ASP A 70 -17.70 -12.44 5.25
C ASP A 70 -16.61 -12.68 4.19
N GLN A 71 -16.97 -12.67 2.90
CA GLN A 71 -16.03 -12.81 1.78
C GLN A 71 -15.73 -11.50 1.05
N GLN A 72 -16.16 -10.35 1.58
CA GLN A 72 -15.96 -9.06 0.92
C GLN A 72 -14.47 -8.77 0.68
N ALA A 73 -13.60 -9.04 1.65
CA ALA A 73 -12.16 -8.81 1.53
C ALA A 73 -11.53 -9.69 0.43
N LEU A 74 -11.83 -10.99 0.41
CA LEU A 74 -11.35 -11.92 -0.62
C LEU A 74 -11.70 -11.44 -2.03
N ARG A 75 -12.99 -11.14 -2.26
CA ARG A 75 -13.50 -10.73 -3.59
C ARG A 75 -12.89 -9.41 -4.07
N ILE A 76 -12.61 -8.48 -3.15
CA ILE A 76 -11.99 -7.21 -3.47
C ILE A 76 -10.50 -7.42 -3.77
N LEU A 77 -9.79 -8.17 -2.94
CA LEU A 77 -8.34 -8.31 -3.03
C LEU A 77 -7.90 -9.23 -4.15
N GLN A 78 -8.69 -10.22 -4.57
CA GLN A 78 -8.41 -11.05 -5.74
C GLN A 78 -8.41 -10.27 -7.07
N LYS A 79 -9.12 -9.13 -7.14
CA LYS A 79 -9.14 -8.27 -8.33
C LYS A 79 -7.86 -7.45 -8.50
N VAL A 80 -7.02 -7.38 -7.47
CA VAL A 80 -5.74 -6.67 -7.52
C VAL A 80 -4.75 -7.46 -8.37
N GLU A 81 -3.95 -6.78 -9.16
CA GLU A 81 -3.05 -7.43 -10.10
C GLU A 81 -2.04 -8.37 -9.40
N GLY A 82 -1.96 -9.61 -9.86
CA GLY A 82 -1.11 -10.66 -9.29
C GLY A 82 -1.70 -11.40 -8.09
N ASN A 83 -2.80 -10.92 -7.49
CA ASN A 83 -3.39 -11.54 -6.30
C ASN A 83 -4.16 -12.84 -6.58
N MET A 84 -4.38 -13.19 -7.85
CA MET A 84 -4.95 -14.50 -8.22
C MET A 84 -4.01 -15.68 -7.94
N HIS A 85 -2.73 -15.41 -7.68
CA HIS A 85 -1.70 -16.41 -7.41
C HIS A 85 -0.93 -16.06 -6.15
N CYS A 86 -0.49 -17.08 -5.41
CA CYS A 86 0.35 -16.94 -4.22
C CYS A 86 1.62 -16.13 -4.55
N CYS A 87 1.96 -15.17 -3.69
CA CYS A 87 3.10 -14.27 -3.91
C CYS A 87 4.45 -15.00 -4.02
N ASP A 88 4.58 -16.19 -3.42
CA ASP A 88 5.87 -16.89 -3.28
C ASP A 88 6.04 -18.12 -4.17
N CYS A 89 4.95 -18.79 -4.53
CA CYS A 89 5.02 -20.03 -5.31
C CYS A 89 4.06 -20.08 -6.50
N GLY A 90 3.29 -19.01 -6.73
CA GLY A 90 2.37 -18.95 -7.85
C GLY A 90 1.13 -19.84 -7.76
N LEU A 91 0.91 -20.58 -6.66
CA LEU A 91 -0.30 -21.40 -6.49
C LEU A 91 -1.56 -20.52 -6.61
N ALA A 92 -2.50 -20.90 -7.47
CA ALA A 92 -3.73 -20.15 -7.70
C ALA A 92 -4.65 -20.13 -6.46
N GLY A 93 -5.45 -19.07 -6.35
CA GLY A 93 -6.47 -18.92 -5.30
C GLY A 93 -5.89 -18.81 -3.87
N PRO A 94 -5.00 -17.86 -3.58
CA PRO A 94 -4.50 -17.68 -2.22
C PRO A 94 -5.60 -17.13 -1.29
N ASP A 95 -5.87 -17.83 -0.19
CA ASP A 95 -6.87 -17.47 0.82
C ASP A 95 -6.28 -16.88 2.11
N TRP A 96 -4.96 -16.65 2.13
CA TRP A 96 -4.24 -16.05 3.25
C TRP A 96 -3.55 -14.77 2.81
N ALA A 97 -3.19 -13.93 3.77
CA ALA A 97 -2.52 -12.68 3.53
C ALA A 97 -1.44 -12.42 4.59
N SER A 98 -0.37 -11.75 4.19
CA SER A 98 0.51 -11.03 5.12
C SER A 98 0.16 -9.55 5.10
N ILE A 99 -0.48 -9.08 6.17
CA ILE A 99 -1.15 -7.77 6.20
C ILE A 99 -0.18 -6.59 6.29
N ASN A 100 1.04 -6.81 6.80
CA ASN A 100 2.08 -5.78 6.82
C ASN A 100 2.92 -5.74 5.54
N LEU A 101 2.95 -6.83 4.78
CA LEU A 101 3.66 -6.91 3.49
C LEU A 101 2.75 -6.58 2.31
N GLY A 102 1.43 -6.61 2.49
CA GLY A 102 0.48 -6.29 1.44
C GLY A 102 0.30 -7.40 0.39
N ILE A 103 0.51 -8.66 0.77
CA ILE A 103 0.55 -9.82 -0.14
C ILE A 103 -0.46 -10.91 0.22
N LEU A 104 -0.90 -11.67 -0.79
CA LEU A 104 -1.70 -12.88 -0.64
C LEU A 104 -0.85 -14.14 -0.81
N LEU A 105 -1.15 -15.14 0.01
CA LEU A 105 -0.40 -16.38 0.19
C LEU A 105 -1.33 -17.59 0.15
N CYS A 106 -0.82 -18.71 -0.36
CA CYS A 106 -1.48 -19.99 -0.17
C CYS A 106 -1.32 -20.47 1.28
N LEU A 107 -2.07 -21.52 1.63
CA LEU A 107 -2.02 -22.15 2.96
C LEU A 107 -0.58 -22.49 3.38
N GLU A 108 0.15 -23.13 2.50
CA GLU A 108 1.52 -23.60 2.75
C GLU A 108 2.53 -22.46 2.98
N CYS A 109 2.56 -21.45 2.10
CA CYS A 109 3.43 -20.29 2.27
C CYS A 109 3.04 -19.47 3.49
N SER A 110 1.74 -19.36 3.79
CA SER A 110 1.27 -18.71 5.02
C SER A 110 1.81 -19.40 6.28
N GLY A 111 1.93 -20.74 6.26
CA GLY A 111 2.53 -21.52 7.35
C GLY A 111 4.00 -21.17 7.58
N VAL A 112 4.78 -21.03 6.50
CA VAL A 112 6.16 -20.57 6.59
C VAL A 112 6.24 -19.14 7.11
N HIS A 113 5.40 -18.23 6.59
CA HIS A 113 5.35 -16.83 7.04
C HIS A 113 5.05 -16.71 8.55
N ARG A 114 4.25 -17.62 9.13
CA ARG A 114 4.03 -17.66 10.59
C ARG A 114 5.32 -17.99 11.35
N SER A 115 6.15 -18.89 10.83
CA SER A 115 7.42 -19.27 11.46
C SER A 115 8.49 -18.18 11.42
N LEU A 116 8.36 -17.17 10.56
CA LEU A 116 9.26 -15.99 10.55
C LEU A 116 9.08 -15.09 11.78
N GLY A 117 7.88 -15.08 12.35
CA GLY A 117 7.51 -14.23 13.48
C GLY A 117 6.86 -12.89 13.08
N VAL A 118 6.09 -12.33 14.02
CA VAL A 118 5.19 -11.18 13.81
C VAL A 118 5.88 -9.86 13.47
N HIS A 119 7.18 -9.76 13.73
CA HIS A 119 8.01 -8.61 13.37
C HIS A 119 8.30 -8.55 11.87
N LEU A 120 8.23 -9.70 11.18
CA LEU A 120 8.44 -9.80 9.73
C LEU A 120 7.14 -10.00 8.98
N SER A 121 6.25 -10.88 9.45
CA SER A 121 5.01 -11.20 8.75
C SER A 121 3.85 -11.41 9.71
N LYS A 122 2.75 -10.69 9.47
CA LYS A 122 1.49 -10.77 10.21
C LYS A 122 0.46 -11.47 9.34
N VAL A 123 0.23 -12.76 9.59
CA VAL A 123 -0.64 -13.59 8.77
C VAL A 123 -2.11 -13.48 9.19
N ARG A 124 -3.02 -13.32 8.22
CA ARG A 124 -4.49 -13.33 8.37
C ARG A 124 -5.13 -14.15 7.26
N SER A 125 -6.25 -14.81 7.58
CA SER A 125 -7.12 -15.46 6.60
C SER A 125 -8.01 -14.41 5.91
N LEU A 126 -8.25 -14.57 4.62
CA LEU A 126 -9.18 -13.74 3.86
C LEU A 126 -10.65 -14.10 4.09
N THR A 127 -10.91 -15.29 4.63
CA THR A 127 -12.26 -15.83 4.83
C THR A 127 -12.61 -16.10 6.29
N LEU A 128 -11.62 -16.29 7.16
CA LEU A 128 -11.84 -16.64 8.57
C LEU A 128 -11.61 -15.47 9.54
N ASP A 129 -10.91 -14.42 9.12
CA ASP A 129 -10.60 -13.26 9.97
C ASP A 129 -11.44 -12.04 9.56
N LYS A 130 -11.70 -11.14 10.52
CA LYS A 130 -12.32 -9.83 10.24
C LYS A 130 -11.31 -8.88 9.60
N TRP A 131 -11.79 -8.08 8.64
CA TRP A 131 -10.98 -7.13 7.88
C TRP A 131 -11.46 -5.70 8.06
N ASP A 132 -10.57 -4.84 8.56
CA ASP A 132 -10.82 -3.40 8.62
C ASP A 132 -10.79 -2.80 7.20
N PRO A 133 -11.75 -1.93 6.83
CA PRO A 133 -11.77 -1.32 5.49
C PRO A 133 -10.48 -0.57 5.13
N GLU A 134 -9.85 0.09 6.10
CA GLU A 134 -8.56 0.79 5.91
C GLU A 134 -7.43 -0.18 5.56
N LEU A 135 -7.44 -1.37 6.16
CA LEU A 135 -6.45 -2.40 5.85
C LEU A 135 -6.66 -2.94 4.43
N VAL A 136 -7.91 -3.12 4.01
CA VAL A 136 -8.23 -3.53 2.63
C VAL A 136 -7.71 -2.49 1.62
N VAL A 137 -7.80 -1.19 1.93
CA VAL A 137 -7.23 -0.14 1.07
C VAL A 137 -5.71 -0.27 0.94
N PHE A 138 -4.99 -0.50 2.04
CA PHE A 138 -3.54 -0.76 2.00
C PHE A 138 -3.21 -1.97 1.14
N MET A 139 -3.91 -3.10 1.35
CA MET A 139 -3.70 -4.32 0.58
C MET A 139 -3.94 -4.12 -0.92
N LYS A 140 -4.93 -3.29 -1.32
CA LYS A 140 -5.17 -2.92 -2.72
C LYS A 140 -4.04 -2.11 -3.34
N LYS A 141 -3.44 -1.18 -2.57
CA LYS A 141 -2.33 -0.33 -3.04
C LYS A 141 -1.03 -1.15 -3.20
N MET A 142 -0.85 -2.20 -2.40
CA MET A 142 0.29 -3.12 -2.52
C MET A 142 0.05 -4.20 -3.58
N GLY A 143 -0.46 -5.37 -3.19
CA GLY A 143 -0.68 -6.50 -4.09
C GLY A 143 0.60 -7.26 -4.46
N ASN A 144 0.41 -8.51 -4.91
CA ASN A 144 1.48 -9.47 -5.15
C ASN A 144 2.42 -9.04 -6.29
N LYS A 145 1.88 -8.52 -7.40
CA LYS A 145 2.72 -8.07 -8.52
C LYS A 145 3.68 -6.97 -8.08
N ARG A 146 3.18 -5.97 -7.36
CA ARG A 146 3.97 -4.85 -6.84
C ARG A 146 5.00 -5.34 -5.83
N SER A 147 4.59 -6.19 -4.88
CA SER A 147 5.51 -6.75 -3.90
C SER A 147 6.65 -7.54 -4.56
N ASN A 148 6.34 -8.40 -5.53
CA ASN A 148 7.36 -9.15 -6.27
C ASN A 148 8.27 -8.22 -7.10
N SER A 149 7.78 -7.10 -7.63
CA SER A 149 8.65 -6.10 -8.27
C SER A 149 9.68 -5.44 -7.33
N ILE A 150 9.51 -5.58 -6.02
CA ILE A 150 10.44 -5.12 -4.99
C ILE A 150 11.33 -6.26 -4.52
N TYR A 151 10.70 -7.36 -4.12
CA TYR A 151 11.37 -8.49 -3.47
C TYR A 151 11.97 -9.50 -4.43
N LEU A 152 11.80 -9.35 -5.75
CA LEU A 152 12.32 -10.24 -6.79
C LEU A 152 12.98 -9.42 -7.94
N GLN A 153 13.70 -8.34 -7.60
CA GLN A 153 14.26 -7.45 -8.62
C GLN A 153 15.41 -8.07 -9.41
N VAL A 154 16.33 -8.79 -8.74
CA VAL A 154 17.49 -9.41 -9.40
C VAL A 154 17.24 -10.83 -9.91
N THR A 155 16.05 -11.39 -9.66
CA THR A 155 15.74 -12.77 -10.06
C THR A 155 15.39 -12.92 -11.53
N LYS A 156 15.01 -11.85 -12.25
CA LYS A 156 14.88 -11.90 -13.72
C LYS A 156 16.18 -12.33 -14.43
N SER A 157 17.33 -12.20 -13.76
CA SER A 157 18.65 -12.61 -14.24
C SER A 157 19.17 -13.93 -13.65
N LEU A 158 18.43 -14.57 -12.75
CA LEU A 158 18.81 -15.86 -12.14
C LEU A 158 17.91 -16.98 -12.68
N PRO A 159 18.39 -18.23 -12.72
CA PRO A 159 17.56 -19.37 -13.10
C PRO A 159 16.58 -19.69 -11.96
N VAL A 160 15.44 -19.00 -11.96
CA VAL A 160 14.31 -19.27 -11.07
C VAL A 160 13.43 -20.35 -11.69
N ALA A 161 12.75 -21.14 -10.87
CA ALA A 161 11.81 -22.17 -11.35
C ALA A 161 10.66 -21.57 -12.19
N ASN A 162 10.15 -20.39 -11.77
CA ASN A 162 9.13 -19.62 -12.48
C ASN A 162 9.15 -18.13 -12.07
N ASP A 163 8.19 -17.35 -12.56
CA ASP A 163 8.02 -15.91 -12.27
C ASP A 163 7.89 -15.55 -10.76
N TYR A 164 7.63 -16.54 -9.89
CA TYR A 164 7.37 -16.36 -8.47
C TYR A 164 8.52 -16.79 -7.55
N GLY A 165 9.49 -17.56 -8.05
CA GLY A 165 10.54 -18.14 -7.19
C GLY A 165 10.55 -19.66 -7.13
N LEU A 166 9.36 -20.23 -6.97
CA LEU A 166 9.13 -21.61 -6.56
C LEU A 166 7.97 -22.21 -7.35
N GLU A 167 8.02 -23.52 -7.59
CA GLU A 167 6.83 -24.25 -8.04
C GLU A 167 5.84 -24.48 -6.88
N PRO A 168 4.53 -24.55 -7.15
CA PRO A 168 3.52 -24.78 -6.12
C PRO A 168 3.73 -26.03 -5.26
N ASP A 169 4.21 -27.12 -5.87
CA ASP A 169 4.45 -28.44 -5.27
C ASP A 169 5.82 -28.59 -4.58
N THR A 170 6.59 -27.50 -4.51
CA THR A 170 7.90 -27.48 -3.87
C THR A 170 7.84 -27.94 -2.40
N SER A 171 8.88 -28.67 -1.96
CA SER A 171 9.01 -29.14 -0.58
C SER A 171 8.96 -28.01 0.45
N ARG A 172 8.48 -28.32 1.66
CA ARG A 172 8.44 -27.37 2.76
C ARG A 172 9.82 -26.78 3.08
N ALA A 173 10.88 -27.59 3.07
CA ALA A 173 12.24 -27.13 3.38
C ALA A 173 12.74 -26.11 2.35
N THR A 174 12.51 -26.37 1.06
CA THR A 174 12.88 -25.44 -0.03
C THR A 174 12.04 -24.16 0.05
N ARG A 175 10.75 -24.26 0.38
CA ARG A 175 9.87 -23.10 0.59
C ARG A 175 10.36 -22.23 1.75
N GLU A 176 10.71 -22.84 2.88
CA GLU A 176 11.27 -22.14 4.04
C GLU A 176 12.58 -21.43 3.70
N PHE A 177 13.47 -22.11 2.98
CA PHE A 177 14.74 -21.52 2.53
C PHE A 177 14.51 -20.28 1.64
N PHE A 178 13.69 -20.41 0.61
CA PHE A 178 13.42 -19.31 -0.32
C PHE A 178 12.72 -18.12 0.34
N ILE A 179 11.68 -18.37 1.15
CA ILE A 179 10.93 -17.29 1.83
C ILE A 179 11.82 -16.53 2.81
N LYS A 180 12.76 -17.21 3.49
CA LYS A 180 13.79 -16.54 4.32
C LYS A 180 14.70 -15.66 3.47
N GLN A 181 15.23 -16.18 2.36
CA GLN A 181 16.06 -15.39 1.45
C GLN A 181 15.33 -14.16 0.91
N LYS A 182 14.04 -14.29 0.61
CA LYS A 182 13.20 -13.22 0.09
C LYS A 182 12.91 -12.12 1.11
N TYR A 183 12.50 -12.48 2.33
CA TYR A 183 11.97 -11.50 3.30
C TYR A 183 12.89 -11.20 4.49
N VAL A 184 13.73 -12.16 4.90
CA VAL A 184 14.69 -11.99 6.00
C VAL A 184 15.99 -11.41 5.44
N ASP A 185 16.60 -12.15 4.51
CA ASP A 185 17.91 -11.78 3.97
C ASP A 185 17.80 -10.72 2.88
N GLN A 186 16.59 -10.53 2.33
CA GLN A 186 16.30 -9.62 1.22
C GLN A 186 17.26 -9.80 0.03
N ALA A 187 17.66 -11.05 -0.20
CA ALA A 187 18.74 -11.42 -1.11
C ALA A 187 18.49 -11.01 -2.57
N PHE A 188 17.22 -10.78 -2.91
CA PHE A 188 16.77 -10.47 -4.27
C PHE A 188 16.35 -9.00 -4.47
N VAL A 189 16.45 -8.19 -3.42
CA VAL A 189 16.22 -6.74 -3.52
C VAL A 189 17.51 -6.12 -4.03
N ILE A 190 17.45 -5.26 -5.05
CA ILE A 190 18.63 -4.47 -5.42
C ILE A 190 18.95 -3.62 -4.20
N SER A 191 20.09 -3.90 -3.57
CA SER A 191 20.68 -3.00 -2.59
C SER A 191 21.12 -1.75 -3.34
N LEU A 192 20.16 -0.86 -3.58
CA LEU A 192 20.47 0.55 -3.60
C LEU A 192 21.14 0.76 -2.25
N ARG A 193 22.42 1.12 -2.24
CA ARG A 193 23.11 1.61 -1.04
C ARG A 193 22.39 2.87 -0.59
N ARG A 194 21.22 2.67 0.03
CA ARG A 194 20.25 3.67 0.37
C ARG A 194 20.01 3.49 1.86
N THR A 195 20.32 4.55 2.57
CA THR A 195 20.08 4.70 4.00
C THR A 195 18.61 4.37 4.33
N GLN A 196 18.31 3.99 5.58
CA GLN A 196 16.92 3.72 6.01
C GLN A 196 15.98 4.89 5.67
N ARG A 197 16.51 6.12 5.69
CA ARG A 197 15.86 7.36 5.26
C ARG A 197 15.40 7.32 3.81
N GLU A 198 16.22 6.83 2.89
CA GLU A 198 15.88 6.74 1.47
C GLU A 198 14.92 5.58 1.15
N LYS A 199 14.95 4.51 1.95
CA LYS A 199 13.94 3.43 1.89
C LYS A 199 12.57 3.96 2.34
N ASN A 200 12.54 4.73 3.42
CA ASN A 200 11.31 5.34 3.93
C ASN A 200 10.78 6.43 2.98
N LEU A 201 11.65 7.26 2.41
CA LEU A 201 11.29 8.27 1.41
C LEU A 201 10.84 7.65 0.09
N SER A 202 11.45 6.54 -0.35
CA SER A 202 10.98 5.85 -1.55
C SER A 202 9.63 5.19 -1.30
N LEU A 203 9.42 4.51 -0.18
CA LEU A 203 8.11 3.96 0.22
C LEU A 203 7.05 5.06 0.28
N PHE A 204 7.36 6.20 0.89
CA PHE A 204 6.45 7.34 1.01
C PHE A 204 6.14 7.98 -0.36
N SER A 205 7.16 8.33 -1.13
CA SER A 205 7.03 8.86 -2.50
C SER A 205 6.28 7.88 -3.41
N PHE A 206 6.50 6.58 -3.26
CA PHE A 206 5.89 5.49 -4.03
C PHE A 206 4.44 5.24 -3.66
N LEU A 207 4.04 5.44 -2.40
CA LEU A 207 2.64 5.44 -1.97
C LEU A 207 1.90 6.72 -2.42
N CYS A 208 2.62 7.83 -2.60
CA CYS A 208 2.08 9.10 -3.11
C CYS A 208 2.11 9.26 -4.65
N HIS A 209 2.83 8.42 -5.40
CA HIS A 209 2.95 8.58 -6.86
C HIS A 209 1.76 7.99 -7.65
N ASP A 210 1.02 7.02 -7.10
CA ASP A 210 -0.22 6.51 -7.72
C ASP A 210 -1.31 7.59 -7.79
N THR A 211 -1.24 8.59 -6.91
CA THR A 211 -2.13 9.75 -6.93
C THR A 211 -1.71 10.83 -7.94
N LEU A 212 -0.43 10.89 -8.33
CA LEU A 212 0.07 11.85 -9.35
C LEU A 212 0.08 11.29 -10.78
N ALA A 213 0.29 9.99 -10.97
CA ALA A 213 0.28 9.39 -12.32
C ALA A 213 -1.12 9.44 -12.99
N THR A 214 -2.17 9.45 -12.18
CA THR A 214 -3.57 9.54 -12.65
C THR A 214 -3.94 10.96 -13.11
N SER A 215 -3.20 12.01 -12.71
CA SER A 215 -3.48 13.39 -13.14
C SER A 215 -2.79 13.78 -14.46
N LEU A 216 -1.75 13.04 -14.88
CA LEU A 216 -0.95 13.38 -16.07
C LEU A 216 -1.34 12.60 -17.35
N SER A 217 -2.37 11.76 -17.31
CA SER A 217 -2.80 10.94 -18.45
C SER A 217 -4.15 11.35 -19.07
N SER A 218 -4.72 12.50 -18.73
CA SER A 218 -5.89 13.05 -19.44
C SER A 218 -5.47 14.06 -20.50
N PRO A 219 -5.55 13.75 -21.81
CA PRO A 219 -5.32 14.73 -22.86
C PRO A 219 -6.60 15.52 -23.09
N ARG A 220 -6.73 16.70 -22.47
CA ARG A 220 -7.70 17.70 -22.91
C ARG A 220 -7.05 19.05 -23.18
N ALA A 221 -6.76 19.20 -24.47
CA ALA A 221 -6.84 20.41 -25.30
C ALA A 221 -6.43 21.75 -24.67
N LEU A 222 -5.29 22.26 -25.17
CA LEU A 222 -5.03 23.69 -25.20
C LEU A 222 -6.22 24.44 -25.83
N SER A 223 -6.79 25.38 -25.08
CA SER A 223 -7.50 26.52 -25.67
C SER A 223 -6.95 27.82 -25.07
N SER A 224 -6.48 28.67 -25.97
CA SER A 224 -5.80 29.97 -25.81
C SER A 224 -6.41 30.94 -24.78
N PRO A 225 -5.61 31.82 -24.13
CA PRO A 225 -6.13 32.81 -23.18
C PRO A 225 -6.87 33.95 -23.91
N ARG A 226 -8.15 34.17 -23.54
CA ARG A 226 -8.89 35.38 -23.91
C ARG A 226 -8.41 36.55 -23.03
N ALA A 227 -8.01 37.62 -23.68
CA ALA A 227 -7.57 38.88 -23.07
C ALA A 227 -8.67 39.51 -22.19
N LEU A 228 -8.29 39.92 -20.99
CA LEU A 228 -9.12 40.74 -20.09
C LEU A 228 -9.05 42.20 -20.54
N SER A 229 -10.21 42.77 -20.86
CA SER A 229 -10.42 44.19 -21.14
C SER A 229 -10.41 45.03 -19.86
N SER A 230 -9.78 46.20 -19.95
CA SER A 230 -9.63 47.26 -18.94
C SER A 230 -10.96 47.76 -18.32
N PRO A 231 -11.00 48.16 -17.03
CA PRO A 231 -12.17 48.82 -16.45
C PRO A 231 -12.19 50.32 -16.75
N ARG A 232 -13.32 50.78 -17.32
CA ARG A 232 -13.69 52.19 -17.52
C ARG A 232 -14.23 52.76 -16.21
N ALA A 233 -13.64 53.84 -15.71
CA ALA A 233 -14.21 54.66 -14.66
C ALA A 233 -15.41 55.44 -15.22
N LEU A 234 -16.54 55.42 -14.50
CA LEU A 234 -17.64 56.35 -14.72
C LEU A 234 -17.59 57.43 -13.65
N SER A 235 -17.74 58.65 -14.15
CA SER A 235 -17.81 59.97 -13.51
C SER A 235 -18.92 60.10 -12.47
#